data_AF-F3B5D7-F1
#
_entry.id   AF-F3B5D7-F1
#
_cell.length_a   1.000
_cell.length_b   1.000
_cell.length_c   1.000
_cell.angle_alpha   90.00
_cell.angle_beta   90.00
_cell.angle_gamma   90.00
#
_symmetry.space_group_name_H-M   'P 1'
#
loop_
_entity.id
_entity.type
_entity.pdbx_description
1 polymer ?
#
loop_
_entity_poly.entity_id
_entity_poly.type
_entity_poly.pdbx_seq_one_letter_code
_entity_poly.pdbx_strand_id
1 'polypeptide(L)'
;MYKVLLQLDEDGINKDSNYNLKDIYNEIDNFYKKPGCYLLNKTNDRYFYTIDNFEEAPARLGVPSLKIRKMPWFKYMKEFWLIHKSPYNSNMLIYEDMINIGEFREEPITDGV
;
A
#
# COMPACT_ATOMS: atom_id res chain seq x y z
N MET A 1 -12.58 3.85 -6.25
CA MET A 1 -11.98 2.74 -5.46
C MET A 1 -10.64 3.23 -4.96
N TYR A 2 -10.39 3.09 -3.66
CA TYR A 2 -9.08 3.37 -3.06
C TYR A 2 -8.36 2.04 -2.84
N LYS A 3 -7.06 1.99 -3.13
CA LYS A 3 -6.21 0.84 -2.86
C LYS A 3 -4.88 1.32 -2.32
N VAL A 4 -4.20 0.50 -1.54
CA VAL A 4 -2.80 0.73 -1.17
C VAL A 4 -1.95 -0.36 -1.79
N LEU A 5 -0.97 0.02 -2.60
CA LEU A 5 0.07 -0.87 -3.11
C LEU A 5 1.29 -0.80 -2.19
N LEU A 6 1.79 -1.95 -1.77
CA LEU A 6 3.01 -2.11 -0.98
C LEU A 6 3.92 -3.17 -1.63
N GLN A 7 5.21 -2.85 -1.75
CA GLN A 7 6.25 -3.77 -2.21
C GLN A 7 7.49 -3.67 -1.33
N LEU A 8 7.98 -4.80 -0.81
CA LEU A 8 9.18 -4.87 0.03
C LEU A 8 10.39 -5.34 -0.78
N ASP A 9 11.58 -4.92 -0.36
CA ASP A 9 12.84 -5.54 -0.75
C ASP A 9 13.04 -6.87 -0.02
N GLU A 10 12.36 -7.93 -0.47
CA GLU A 10 12.43 -9.25 0.15
C GLU A 10 13.86 -9.79 0.23
N ASP A 11 14.68 -9.55 -0.80
CA ASP A 11 16.09 -9.95 -0.82
C ASP A 11 16.92 -9.22 0.23
N GLY A 12 16.70 -7.92 0.40
CA GLY A 12 17.33 -7.10 1.43
C GLY A 12 16.95 -7.54 2.85
N ILE A 13 15.67 -7.89 3.06
CA ILE A 13 15.16 -8.42 4.32
C ILE A 13 15.78 -9.78 4.62
N ASN A 14 15.78 -10.71 3.65
CA ASN A 14 16.32 -12.05 3.85
C ASN A 14 17.82 -12.07 4.15
N LYS A 15 18.56 -11.03 3.75
CA LYS A 15 19.98 -10.84 4.10
C LYS A 15 20.19 -10.20 5.48
N ASP A 16 19.20 -9.50 6.03
CA ASP A 16 19.24 -8.92 7.38
C ASP A 16 18.59 -9.90 8.38
N SER A 17 19.42 -10.60 9.15
CA SER A 17 18.98 -11.62 10.11
C SER A 17 18.15 -11.07 11.27
N ASN A 18 17.98 -9.74 11.39
CA ASN A 18 17.14 -9.14 12.43
C ASN A 18 15.65 -9.18 12.10
N TYR A 19 15.28 -9.47 10.85
CA TYR A 19 13.89 -9.43 10.40
C TYR A 19 13.46 -10.74 9.76
N ASN A 20 12.19 -11.09 9.97
CA ASN A 20 11.55 -12.22 9.33
C ASN A 20 10.46 -11.73 8.38
N LEU A 21 10.57 -12.08 7.09
CA LEU A 21 9.65 -11.62 6.05
C LEU A 21 8.19 -12.02 6.33
N LYS A 22 7.95 -13.23 6.84
CA LYS A 22 6.61 -13.71 7.16
C LYS A 22 6.00 -12.89 8.30
N ASP A 23 6.79 -12.56 9.31
CA ASP A 23 6.33 -11.75 10.43
C ASP A 23 6.01 -10.32 10.01
N ILE A 24 6.82 -9.72 9.13
CA ILE A 24 6.54 -8.41 8.54
C ILE A 24 5.21 -8.41 7.79
N TYR A 25 4.98 -9.38 6.90
CA TYR A 25 3.71 -9.44 6.17
C TYR A 25 2.51 -9.69 7.08
N ASN A 26 2.65 -10.53 8.11
CA ASN A 26 1.61 -10.72 9.12
C ASN A 26 1.31 -9.42 9.87
N GLU A 27 2.34 -8.63 10.20
CA GLU A 27 2.20 -7.34 10.85
C GLU A 27 1.45 -6.33 9.96
N ILE A 28 1.84 -6.22 8.68
CA ILE A 28 1.16 -5.41 7.67
C ILE A 28 -0.32 -5.80 7.55
N ASP A 29 -0.61 -7.08 7.41
CA ASP A 29 -1.97 -7.61 7.35
C ASP A 29 -2.78 -7.21 8.58
N ASN A 30 -2.18 -7.31 9.77
CA ASN A 30 -2.83 -6.93 11.02
C ASN A 30 -3.10 -5.43 11.10
N PHE A 31 -2.22 -4.58 10.55
CA PHE A 31 -2.47 -3.15 10.49
C PHE A 31 -3.68 -2.80 9.62
N TYR A 32 -3.85 -3.46 8.48
CA TYR A 32 -4.98 -3.22 7.57
C TYR A 32 -6.28 -3.91 8.00
N LYS A 33 -6.21 -5.11 8.61
CA LYS A 33 -7.41 -5.81 9.11
C LYS A 33 -8.13 -5.07 10.23
N LYS A 34 -7.39 -4.40 11.12
CA LYS A 34 -7.97 -3.65 12.27
C LYS A 34 -9.04 -2.62 11.87
N PRO A 35 -8.82 -1.75 10.87
CA PRO A 35 -9.84 -0.84 10.37
C PRO A 35 -10.83 -1.47 9.37
N GLY A 36 -10.82 -2.80 9.19
CA GLY A 36 -11.72 -3.48 8.24
C GLY A 36 -11.26 -3.44 6.79
N CYS A 37 -10.01 -3.10 6.51
CA CYS A 37 -9.42 -3.28 5.19
C CYS A 37 -9.02 -4.75 4.98
N TYR A 38 -8.87 -5.14 3.73
CA TYR A 38 -8.50 -6.51 3.35
C TYR A 38 -7.52 -6.52 2.19
N LEU A 39 -6.78 -7.61 2.06
CA LEU A 39 -5.90 -7.86 0.91
C LEU A 39 -6.77 -8.16 -0.32
N LEU A 40 -6.76 -7.27 -1.31
CA LEU A 40 -7.50 -7.40 -2.56
C LEU A 40 -6.85 -8.47 -3.45
N ASN A 41 -5.55 -8.32 -3.69
CA ASN A 41 -4.76 -9.26 -4.46
C ASN A 41 -3.27 -9.12 -4.13
N LYS A 42 -2.53 -10.14 -4.55
CA LYS A 42 -1.07 -10.19 -4.52
C LYS A 42 -0.57 -10.58 -5.90
N THR A 43 0.40 -9.83 -6.43
CA THR A 43 1.07 -10.16 -7.69
C THR A 43 2.57 -10.14 -7.43
N ASN A 44 3.20 -11.31 -7.40
CA ASN A 44 4.59 -11.47 -6.94
C ASN A 44 4.77 -10.88 -5.53
N ASP A 45 5.69 -9.94 -5.35
CA ASP A 45 5.99 -9.22 -4.10
C ASP A 45 5.15 -7.94 -3.91
N ARG A 46 4.19 -7.68 -4.80
CA ARG A 46 3.28 -6.53 -4.72
C ARG A 46 1.96 -6.92 -4.07
N TYR A 47 1.64 -6.23 -2.99
CA TYR A 47 0.45 -6.44 -2.17
C TYR A 47 -0.49 -5.26 -2.31
N PHE A 48 -1.76 -5.53 -2.59
CA PHE A 48 -2.77 -4.48 -2.71
C PHE A 48 -3.84 -4.64 -1.64
N TYR A 49 -3.98 -3.63 -0.78
CA TYR A 49 -5.03 -3.57 0.24
C TYR A 49 -6.14 -2.63 -0.20
N THR A 50 -7.38 -2.93 0.17
CA THR A 50 -8.55 -2.11 -0.15
C THR A 50 -9.59 -2.18 0.96
N ILE A 51 -10.65 -1.40 0.80
CA ILE A 51 -11.89 -1.49 1.58
C ILE A 51 -13.08 -1.16 0.67
N ASP A 52 -14.25 -1.70 0.98
CA ASP A 52 -15.47 -1.49 0.17
C ASP A 52 -16.12 -0.12 0.46
N ASN A 53 -15.94 0.41 1.67
CA ASN A 53 -16.49 1.71 2.06
C ASN A 53 -15.63 2.85 1.52
N PHE A 54 -16.10 3.50 0.44
CA PHE A 54 -15.37 4.58 -0.24
C PHE A 54 -15.22 5.86 0.61
N GLU A 55 -16.23 6.22 1.41
CA GLU A 55 -16.21 7.46 2.21
C GLU A 55 -15.13 7.39 3.30
N GLU A 56 -14.99 6.24 3.93
CA GLU A 56 -14.02 6.04 5.02
C GLU A 56 -12.65 5.54 4.53
N ALA A 57 -12.54 5.18 3.24
CA ALA A 57 -11.34 4.55 2.69
C ALA A 57 -10.05 5.36 2.87
N PRO A 58 -10.02 6.69 2.64
CA PRO A 58 -8.79 7.47 2.84
C PRO A 58 -8.27 7.37 4.27
N ALA A 59 -9.15 7.49 5.27
CA ALA A 59 -8.77 7.40 6.67
C ALA A 59 -8.39 5.97 7.08
N ARG A 60 -9.18 4.98 6.65
CA ARG A 60 -8.99 3.57 7.03
C ARG A 60 -7.78 2.91 6.37
N LEU A 61 -7.39 3.35 5.18
CA LEU A 61 -6.15 2.92 4.54
C LEU A 61 -4.95 3.77 5.00
N GLY A 62 -5.12 5.08 5.14
CA GLY A 62 -4.03 5.99 5.49
C GLY A 62 -3.48 5.79 6.91
N VAL A 63 -4.33 5.58 7.91
CA VAL A 63 -3.88 5.39 9.32
C VAL A 63 -2.95 4.17 9.49
N PRO A 64 -3.28 2.97 8.97
CA PRO A 64 -2.35 1.85 8.90
C PRO A 64 -1.04 2.19 8.19
N SER A 65 -1.10 2.90 7.06
CA SER A 65 0.10 3.25 6.31
C SER A 65 1.04 4.16 7.11
N LEU A 66 0.49 5.13 7.86
CA LEU A 66 1.29 5.96 8.79
C LEU A 66 1.96 5.15 9.91
N LYS A 67 1.34 4.04 10.35
CA LYS A 67 1.95 3.13 11.32
C LYS A 67 3.07 2.31 10.70
N ILE A 68 2.85 1.77 9.50
CA ILE A 68 3.85 1.01 8.73
C ILE A 68 5.14 1.82 8.54
N ARG A 69 5.02 3.12 8.23
CA ARG A 69 6.18 4.03 8.07
C ARG A 69 7.07 4.17 9.30
N LYS A 70 6.54 3.87 10.48
CA LYS A 70 7.26 3.95 11.76
C LYS A 70 7.91 2.63 12.14
N MET A 71 7.72 1.57 11.35
CA MET A 71 8.28 0.26 11.65
C MET A 71 9.78 0.22 11.37
N PRO A 72 10.59 -0.47 12.21
CA PRO A 72 12.04 -0.56 12.02
C PRO A 72 12.46 -1.16 10.67
N TRP A 73 11.65 -2.07 10.12
CA TRP A 73 11.88 -2.70 8.81
C TRP A 73 11.46 -1.82 7.63
N PHE A 74 10.85 -0.65 7.85
CA PHE A 74 10.34 0.21 6.77
C PHE A 74 11.43 0.68 5.80
N LYS A 75 12.71 0.68 6.21
CA LYS A 75 13.86 0.94 5.33
C LYS A 75 13.93 0.01 4.10
N TYR A 76 13.23 -1.13 4.11
CA TYR A 76 13.12 -2.07 3.00
C TYR A 76 11.92 -1.83 2.08
N MET A 77 11.17 -0.74 2.26
CA MET A 77 10.03 -0.42 1.39
C MET A 77 10.52 0.03 0.00
N LYS A 78 10.16 -0.71 -1.06
CA LYS A 78 10.46 -0.37 -2.46
C LYS A 78 9.38 0.51 -3.08
N GLU A 79 8.12 0.12 -2.91
CA GLU A 79 6.97 0.86 -3.40
C GLU A 79 5.93 0.98 -2.29
N PHE A 80 5.37 2.17 -2.11
CA PHE A 80 4.24 2.37 -1.21
C PHE A 80 3.35 3.48 -1.72
N TRP A 81 2.19 3.12 -2.25
CA TRP A 81 1.31 4.06 -2.96
C TRP A 81 -0.12 3.97 -2.44
N LEU A 82 -0.74 5.12 -2.19
CA LEU A 82 -2.20 5.22 -2.12
C LEU A 82 -2.74 5.51 -3.52
N ILE A 83 -3.55 4.60 -4.03
CA ILE A 83 -4.05 4.62 -5.40
C ILE A 83 -5.55 4.91 -5.37
N HIS A 84 -5.99 5.91 -6.11
CA HIS A 84 -7.42 6.20 -6.25
C HIS A 84 -7.75 6.85 -7.59
N LYS A 85 -9.04 6.87 -7.94
CA LYS A 85 -9.49 7.59 -9.13
C LYS A 85 -9.26 9.09 -8.95
N SER A 86 -8.87 9.78 -10.02
CA SER A 86 -8.80 11.23 -9.99
C SER A 86 -10.19 11.84 -9.80
N PRO A 87 -10.34 12.83 -8.91
CA PRO A 87 -11.60 13.55 -8.74
C PRO A 87 -11.92 14.45 -9.93
N TYR A 88 -10.92 14.75 -10.78
CA TYR A 88 -11.04 15.66 -11.93
C TYR A 88 -11.12 14.92 -13.27
N ASN A 89 -10.59 13.69 -13.35
CA ASN A 89 -10.61 12.88 -14.57
C ASN A 89 -10.88 11.40 -14.23
N SER A 90 -12.08 10.92 -14.56
CA SER A 90 -12.50 9.55 -14.24
C SER A 90 -11.68 8.46 -14.94
N ASN A 91 -10.90 8.82 -15.97
CA ASN A 91 -10.04 7.94 -16.75
C ASN A 91 -8.59 7.97 -16.26
N MET A 92 -8.31 8.59 -15.11
CA MET A 92 -6.99 8.64 -14.49
C MET A 92 -7.01 8.04 -13.08
N LEU A 93 -5.93 7.35 -12.74
CA LEU A 93 -5.56 6.99 -11.38
C LEU A 93 -4.51 7.96 -10.86
N ILE A 94 -4.68 8.38 -9.61
CA ILE A 94 -3.67 9.10 -8.84
C ILE A 94 -2.96 8.06 -7.97
N TYR A 95 -1.64 8.12 -7.97
CA TYR A 95 -0.75 7.37 -7.09
C TYR A 95 -0.06 8.38 -6.17
N GLU A 96 -0.52 8.49 -4.93
CA GLU A 96 0.12 9.32 -3.91
C GLU A 96 1.24 8.52 -3.24
N ASP A 97 2.45 9.09 -3.20
CA ASP A 97 3.62 8.45 -2.60
C ASP A 97 3.50 8.46 -1.06
N MET A 98 3.48 7.27 -0.48
CA MET A 98 3.39 7.07 0.96
C MET A 98 4.78 6.99 1.63
N ILE A 99 5.87 6.89 0.86
CA ILE A 99 7.25 7.07 1.32
C ILE A 99 7.60 8.56 1.35
N ASN A 100 7.48 9.24 0.20
CA ASN A 100 7.83 10.64 -0.01
C ASN A 100 6.58 11.54 0.00
N ILE A 101 6.16 11.99 1.18
CA ILE A 101 4.92 12.76 1.34
C ILE A 101 4.92 14.00 0.43
N GLY A 102 3.86 14.15 -0.35
CA GLY A 102 3.65 15.29 -1.24
C GLY A 102 4.01 15.01 -2.68
N GLU A 103 4.65 13.87 -2.97
CA GLU A 103 4.84 13.38 -4.33
C GLU A 103 3.64 12.55 -4.76
N PHE A 104 3.22 12.74 -6.01
CA PHE A 104 2.19 11.93 -6.64
C PHE A 104 2.42 11.84 -8.14
N ARG A 105 1.81 10.84 -8.77
CA ARG A 105 1.75 10.74 -10.23
C ARG A 105 0.36 10.35 -10.70
N GLU A 106 0.05 10.74 -11.93
CA GLU A 106 -1.20 10.41 -12.60
C GLU A 106 -0.92 9.41 -13.71
N GLU A 107 -1.71 8.34 -13.76
CA GLU A 107 -1.63 7.33 -14.81
C GLU A 107 -3.01 7.11 -15.43
N PRO A 108 -3.13 7.00 -16.76
CA PRO A 108 -4.40 6.67 -17.39
C PRO A 108 -4.86 5.27 -16.96
N ILE A 109 -6.17 5.12 -16.76
CA ILE A 109 -6.80 3.81 -16.63
C ILE A 109 -6.71 3.15 -17.99
N THR A 110 -5.86 2.14 -18.10
CA THR A 110 -5.85 1.24 -19.26
C THR A 110 -6.93 0.19 -19.04
N ASP A 111 -8.06 0.32 -19.74
CA ASP A 111 -9.09 -0.72 -19.77
C ASP A 111 -8.52 -2.00 -20.39
N GLY A 112 -8.49 -3.08 -19.60
CA GLY A 112 -8.24 -4.46 -20.03
C GLY A 112 -6.78 -4.78 -20.39
N VAL A 113 -6.29 -6.03 -20.38
CA VAL A 113 -6.92 -7.34 -20.65
C VAL A 113 -8.44 -7.40 -20.67
#